data_AF-A0A2R6PVE0-F1
#
_entry.id   AF-A0A2R6PVE0-F1
#
_cell.length_a   1.000
_cell.length_b   1.000
_cell.length_c   1.000
_cell.angle_alpha   90.00
_cell.angle_beta   90.00
_cell.angle_gamma   90.00
#
_symmetry.space_group_name_H-M   'P 1'
#
loop_
_entity.id
_entity.type
_entity.pdbx_description
1 polymer ?
#
loop_
_entity_poly.entity_id
_entity_poly.type
_entity_poly.pdbx_seq_one_letter_code
_entity_poly.pdbx_strand_id
1 'polypeptide(L)'
;MSSRNMSYEPLIMLLMMTSKVVKANIAFSKDDDYRIDDPVKLLRNFFSSLEQLDVTSVDFIAVDIQYPEMKHLRVGLWESYTISPLVLAYPNLRTLITRRGDVHFGPRLDTRRRNNKSFQQQTSWQFLDHVSAYIEELYILADLLLESLPSLTMNKLELGLGREVPRYIPGFNGKEMPNPEPLPMDLFLRDLDAKALACRIMSSVPSLKYLHLELFHNDQANSYWRMEEEGDHRIIKELRVDCELGEKVIFKKEFEHPFS
;
A
#
# COMPACT_ATOMS: atom_id res chain seq x y z
N MET A 1 -30.49 2.50 25.97
CA MET A 1 -29.74 3.48 25.14
C MET A 1 -28.68 4.10 26.04
N SER A 2 -27.47 3.57 26.00
CA SER A 2 -26.33 4.13 26.75
C SER A 2 -25.62 5.09 25.80
N SER A 3 -25.77 6.40 26.03
CA SER A 3 -24.97 7.41 25.34
C SER A 3 -23.53 7.25 25.83
N ARG A 4 -22.69 6.56 25.07
CA ARG A 4 -21.24 6.62 25.29
C ARG A 4 -20.81 8.05 25.04
N ASN A 5 -20.56 8.80 26.11
CA ASN A 5 -19.72 9.97 26.06
C ASN A 5 -18.34 9.51 25.56
N MET A 6 -18.09 9.58 24.25
CA MET A 6 -16.74 9.50 23.73
C MET A 6 -15.98 10.69 24.33
N SER A 7 -14.98 10.41 25.17
CA SER A 7 -14.13 11.49 25.65
C SER A 7 -13.29 11.98 24.47
N TYR A 8 -13.55 13.22 24.02
CA TYR A 8 -12.73 13.93 23.02
C TYR A 8 -11.32 14.25 23.54
N GLU A 9 -10.93 13.70 24.69
CA GLU A 9 -9.70 14.02 25.41
C GLU A 9 -8.43 13.75 24.58
N PRO A 10 -8.29 12.64 23.82
CA PRO A 10 -7.10 12.44 22.99
C PRO A 10 -6.97 13.48 21.87
N LEU A 11 -8.08 13.91 21.26
CA LEU A 11 -8.10 14.92 20.20
C LEU A 11 -7.74 16.30 20.75
N ILE A 12 -8.31 16.68 21.90
CA ILE A 12 -7.97 17.93 22.58
C ILE A 12 -6.49 17.94 22.97
N MET A 13 -5.95 16.81 23.45
CA MET A 13 -4.53 16.70 23.76
C MET A 13 -3.66 16.98 22.53
N LEU A 14 -3.92 16.33 21.39
CA LEU A 14 -3.18 16.56 20.15
C LEU A 14 -3.23 18.02 19.69
N LEU A 15 -4.41 18.66 19.81
CA LEU A 15 -4.60 20.06 19.45
C LEU A 15 -3.90 21.06 20.38
N MET A 16 -3.62 20.65 21.62
CA MET A 16 -2.95 21.49 22.63
C MET A 16 -1.44 21.24 22.72
N MET A 17 -0.95 20.16 22.13
CA MET A 17 0.48 19.85 22.10
C MET A 17 1.25 20.87 21.25
N THR A 18 2.28 21.46 21.85
CA THR A 18 3.21 22.40 21.21
C THR A 18 4.61 21.81 21.00
N SER A 19 4.89 20.66 21.61
CA SER A 19 6.14 19.92 21.42
C SER A 19 6.29 19.46 19.98
N LYS A 20 7.53 19.48 19.47
CA LYS A 20 7.85 18.92 18.16
C LYS A 20 7.59 17.41 18.15
N VAL A 21 6.68 16.97 17.30
CA VAL A 21 6.43 15.56 17.04
C VAL A 21 7.06 15.21 15.71
N VAL A 22 8.01 14.28 15.73
CA VAL A 22 8.73 13.79 14.53
C VAL A 22 8.10 12.52 13.98
N LYS A 23 7.52 11.70 14.85
CA LYS A 23 6.92 10.41 14.50
C LYS A 23 5.59 10.24 15.21
N ALA A 24 4.57 9.80 14.49
CA ALA A 24 3.26 9.50 15.06
C ALA A 24 2.73 8.17 14.53
N ASN A 25 2.06 7.42 15.40
CA ASN A 25 1.28 6.25 15.06
C ASN A 25 -0.13 6.43 15.65
N ILE A 26 -1.15 6.50 14.80
CA ILE A 26 -2.51 6.84 15.19
C ILE A 26 -3.48 5.90 14.50
N ALA A 27 -4.18 5.09 15.30
CA ALA A 27 -5.27 4.27 14.84
C ALA A 27 -6.60 5.00 15.09
N PHE A 28 -7.35 5.26 14.02
CA PHE A 28 -8.67 5.85 14.12
C PHE A 28 -9.73 4.75 14.28
N SER A 29 -10.69 5.01 15.17
CA SER A 29 -11.81 4.10 15.41
C SER A 29 -12.80 4.23 14.26
N LYS A 30 -13.19 3.08 13.69
CA LYS A 30 -14.29 3.00 12.73
C LYS A 30 -15.59 2.83 13.51
N ASP A 31 -15.96 3.83 14.30
CA ASP A 31 -17.25 3.79 15.00
C ASP A 31 -18.40 4.02 14.01
N ASP A 32 -19.58 3.48 14.34
CA ASP A 32 -20.80 3.43 13.50
C ASP A 32 -21.31 4.80 12.99
N ASP A 33 -20.74 5.90 13.47
CA ASP A 33 -21.10 7.29 13.12
C ASP A 33 -20.26 7.90 11.98
N TYR A 34 -19.51 7.09 11.22
CA TYR A 34 -18.91 7.45 9.91
C TYR A 34 -17.97 8.66 9.87
N ARG A 35 -17.51 9.18 11.02
CA ARG A 35 -16.52 10.27 11.02
C ARG A 35 -15.13 9.69 10.90
N ILE A 36 -14.72 9.51 9.66
CA ILE A 36 -13.32 9.27 9.33
C ILE A 36 -12.59 10.60 9.54
N ASP A 37 -11.70 10.64 10.52
CA ASP A 37 -10.91 11.83 10.81
C ASP A 37 -9.82 12.03 9.75
N ASP A 38 -9.62 13.29 9.39
CA ASP A 38 -8.58 13.70 8.47
C ASP A 38 -7.26 13.95 9.22
N PRO A 39 -6.25 13.08 9.09
CA PRO A 39 -5.00 13.20 9.84
C PRO A 39 -4.25 14.49 9.51
N VAL A 40 -4.43 15.06 8.31
CA VAL A 40 -3.79 16.31 7.88
C VAL A 40 -4.31 17.48 8.71
N LYS A 41 -5.61 17.51 9.04
CA LYS A 41 -6.17 18.55 9.92
C LYS A 41 -5.84 18.30 11.38
N LEU A 42 -5.93 17.05 11.81
CA LEU A 42 -5.73 16.69 13.22
C LEU A 42 -4.30 16.99 13.67
N LEU A 43 -3.31 16.71 12.82
CA LEU A 43 -1.90 16.85 13.14
C LEU A 43 -1.31 18.19 12.72
N ARG A 44 -2.14 19.21 12.47
CA ARG A 44 -1.70 20.50 11.91
C ARG A 44 -0.61 21.18 12.72
N ASN A 45 -0.58 20.99 14.04
CA ASN A 45 0.42 21.60 14.92
C ASN A 45 1.84 21.06 14.67
N PHE A 46 1.95 19.91 14.02
CA PHE A 46 3.22 19.22 13.76
C PHE A 46 3.67 19.37 12.30
N PHE A 47 3.06 20.25 11.52
CA PHE A 47 3.33 20.40 10.08
C PHE A 47 4.82 20.63 9.77
N SER A 48 5.52 21.36 10.63
CA SER A 48 6.93 21.72 10.45
C SER A 48 7.92 20.71 11.07
N SER A 49 7.46 19.61 11.67
CA SER A 49 8.34 18.65 12.37
C SER A 49 8.07 17.19 12.06
N LEU A 50 6.86 16.85 11.60
CA LEU A 50 6.47 15.47 11.39
C LEU A 50 7.19 14.88 10.18
N GLU A 51 7.98 13.83 10.41
CA GLU A 51 8.75 13.13 9.39
C GLU A 51 8.18 11.75 9.06
N GLN A 52 7.50 11.12 10.03
CA GLN A 52 6.94 9.77 9.90
C GLN A 52 5.53 9.69 10.47
N LEU A 53 4.61 9.10 9.69
CA LEU A 53 3.23 8.89 10.09
C LEU A 53 2.76 7.48 9.72
N ASP A 54 2.26 6.77 10.72
CA ASP A 54 1.53 5.51 10.56
C ASP A 54 0.08 5.75 10.98
N VAL A 55 -0.87 5.61 10.07
CA VAL A 55 -2.29 5.88 10.33
C VAL A 55 -3.16 4.76 9.82
N THR A 56 -4.23 4.43 10.56
CA THR A 56 -5.21 3.43 10.13
C THR A 56 -6.64 3.97 10.22
N SER A 57 -7.52 3.55 9.31
CA SER A 57 -8.92 3.98 9.21
C SER A 57 -9.08 5.47 8.93
N VAL A 58 -8.39 5.98 7.91
CA VAL A 58 -8.34 7.42 7.59
C VAL A 58 -8.83 7.76 6.18
N ASP A 59 -9.23 9.02 6.04
CA ASP A 59 -9.49 9.68 4.76
C ASP A 59 -8.73 10.99 4.72
N PHE A 60 -8.07 11.22 3.60
CA PHE A 60 -7.34 12.46 3.36
C PHE A 60 -8.22 13.39 2.56
N ILE A 61 -8.56 14.55 3.13
CA ILE A 61 -9.50 15.51 2.54
C ILE A 61 -8.85 16.89 2.41
N ALA A 62 -8.11 17.32 3.43
CA ALA A 62 -7.43 18.60 3.45
C ALA A 62 -6.30 18.65 2.43
N VAL A 63 -6.18 19.83 1.83
CA VAL A 63 -5.21 20.14 0.77
C VAL A 63 -4.47 21.45 1.06
N ASP A 64 -4.86 22.14 2.15
CA ASP A 64 -4.41 23.47 2.55
C ASP A 64 -3.24 23.45 3.55
N ILE A 65 -2.89 22.28 4.07
CA ILE A 65 -1.79 22.10 5.03
C ILE A 65 -0.73 21.22 4.39
N GLN A 66 0.52 21.70 4.39
CA GLN A 66 1.67 20.96 3.90
C GLN A 66 2.59 20.56 5.04
N TYR A 67 3.10 19.34 4.95
CA TYR A 67 4.08 18.76 5.85
C TYR A 67 5.41 18.60 5.10
N PRO A 68 6.22 19.67 4.98
CA PRO A 68 7.43 19.65 4.17
C PRO A 68 8.49 18.67 4.66
N GLU A 69 8.51 18.33 5.96
CA GLU A 69 9.47 17.38 6.53
C GLU A 69 9.02 15.92 6.44
N MET A 70 7.77 15.66 6.00
CA MET A 70 7.22 14.31 5.93
C MET A 70 7.94 13.48 4.87
N LYS A 71 8.54 12.36 5.29
CA LYS A 71 9.29 11.45 4.43
C LYS A 71 8.65 10.08 4.33
N HIS A 72 7.99 9.61 5.39
CA HIS A 72 7.47 8.25 5.46
C HIS A 72 6.02 8.22 5.90
N LEU A 73 5.15 7.73 5.03
CA LEU A 73 3.73 7.56 5.30
C LEU A 73 3.36 6.09 5.18
N ARG A 74 2.73 5.57 6.22
CA ARG A 74 2.03 4.29 6.20
C ARG A 74 0.54 4.54 6.43
N VAL A 75 -0.29 3.99 5.55
CA VAL A 75 -1.75 4.11 5.61
C VAL A 75 -2.37 2.72 5.61
N GLY A 76 -3.09 2.37 6.67
CA GLY A 76 -3.95 1.20 6.73
C GLY A 76 -5.42 1.56 6.56
N LEU A 77 -6.21 0.67 5.94
CA LEU A 77 -7.66 0.83 5.81
C LEU A 77 -8.07 2.16 5.14
N TRP A 78 -7.40 2.54 4.06
CA TRP A 78 -7.65 3.78 3.33
C TRP A 78 -8.90 3.67 2.44
N GLU A 79 -9.92 4.50 2.61
CA GLU A 79 -11.22 4.28 1.94
C GLU A 79 -11.42 5.10 0.64
N SER A 80 -10.96 6.34 0.64
CA SER A 80 -11.13 7.27 -0.49
C SER A 80 -10.21 6.97 -1.68
N TYR A 81 -9.00 6.42 -1.44
CA TYR A 81 -7.94 6.18 -2.42
C TYR A 81 -7.70 7.34 -3.42
N THR A 82 -8.03 8.56 -3.02
CA THR A 82 -7.80 9.76 -3.85
C THR A 82 -6.41 10.28 -3.51
N ILE A 83 -5.49 10.26 -4.47
CA ILE A 83 -4.08 10.59 -4.20
C ILE A 83 -3.85 12.10 -4.03
N SER A 84 -4.72 12.93 -4.60
CA SER A 84 -4.49 14.38 -4.67
C SER A 84 -4.26 15.02 -3.29
N PRO A 85 -5.10 14.75 -2.27
CA PRO A 85 -4.84 15.21 -0.90
C PRO A 85 -3.48 14.80 -0.34
N LEU A 86 -3.04 13.57 -0.59
CA LEU A 86 -1.73 13.11 -0.12
C LEU A 86 -0.57 13.79 -0.83
N VAL A 87 -0.65 13.95 -2.15
CA VAL A 87 0.40 14.60 -2.94
C VAL A 87 0.56 16.06 -2.52
N LEU A 88 -0.54 16.74 -2.27
CA LEU A 88 -0.54 18.13 -1.84
C LEU A 88 -0.07 18.31 -0.39
N ALA A 89 -0.49 17.41 0.51
CA ALA A 89 -0.12 17.47 1.92
C ALA A 89 1.34 17.04 2.18
N TYR A 90 1.88 16.11 1.40
CA TYR A 90 3.18 15.49 1.62
C TYR A 90 4.10 15.62 0.39
N PRO A 91 4.54 16.84 0.02
CA PRO A 91 5.26 17.07 -1.23
C PRO A 91 6.63 16.37 -1.30
N ASN A 92 7.28 16.17 -0.15
CA ASN A 92 8.61 15.56 -0.04
C ASN A 92 8.58 14.08 0.37
N LEU A 93 7.43 13.41 0.19
CA LEU A 93 7.27 12.01 0.56
C LEU A 93 8.26 11.12 -0.21
N ARG A 94 8.93 10.24 0.52
CA ARG A 94 9.90 9.27 0.00
C ARG A 94 9.32 7.86 0.01
N THR A 95 8.73 7.49 1.14
CA THR A 95 8.15 6.17 1.34
C THR A 95 6.64 6.25 1.51
N LEU A 96 5.91 5.51 0.68
CA LEU A 96 4.49 5.27 0.82
C LEU A 96 4.23 3.77 1.03
N ILE A 97 3.63 3.42 2.15
CA ILE A 97 3.19 2.05 2.44
C ILE A 97 1.69 2.05 2.60
N THR A 98 0.96 1.35 1.75
CA THR A 98 -0.46 1.08 1.97
C THR A 98 -0.65 -0.33 2.50
N ARG A 99 -1.53 -0.45 3.48
CA ARG A 99 -1.96 -1.73 4.03
C ARG A 99 -3.45 -1.86 3.78
N ARG A 100 -3.79 -2.97 3.13
CA ARG A 100 -5.15 -3.33 2.80
C ARG A 100 -6.05 -3.19 4.02
N GLY A 101 -7.19 -2.56 3.80
CA GLY A 101 -8.37 -2.84 4.60
C GLY A 101 -9.30 -3.77 3.89
N ASP A 102 -10.24 -4.35 4.65
CA ASP A 102 -11.38 -5.15 4.20
C ASP A 102 -12.36 -4.36 3.30
N VAL A 103 -11.84 -3.51 2.43
CA VAL A 103 -12.61 -2.69 1.53
C VAL A 103 -12.83 -3.53 0.27
N HIS A 104 -14.05 -4.04 0.13
CA HIS A 104 -14.55 -4.44 -1.17
C HIS A 104 -14.39 -3.26 -2.12
N PHE A 105 -13.54 -3.41 -3.12
CA PHE A 105 -13.41 -2.41 -4.14
C PHE A 105 -14.74 -2.30 -4.89
N GLY A 106 -15.53 -1.30 -4.52
CA GLY A 106 -16.83 -1.05 -5.11
C GLY A 106 -16.72 -0.69 -6.59
N PRO A 107 -17.86 -0.50 -7.28
CA PRO A 107 -17.94 -0.22 -8.72
C PRO A 107 -17.26 1.08 -9.18
N ARG A 108 -16.58 1.81 -8.29
CA ARG A 108 -15.95 3.12 -8.55
C ARG A 108 -14.45 3.04 -8.80
N LEU A 109 -13.83 1.86 -8.80
CA LEU A 109 -12.40 1.63 -9.06
C LEU A 109 -11.88 2.41 -10.26
N ASP A 110 -12.45 2.19 -11.45
CA ASP A 110 -11.95 2.80 -12.70
C ASP A 110 -12.14 4.31 -12.73
N THR A 111 -13.13 4.82 -11.99
CA THR A 111 -13.33 6.28 -11.86
C THR A 111 -12.24 6.87 -10.97
N ARG A 112 -11.93 6.24 -9.83
CA ARG A 112 -10.83 6.66 -8.95
C ARG A 112 -9.49 6.62 -9.67
N ARG A 113 -9.21 5.52 -10.39
CA ARG A 113 -8.01 5.37 -11.21
C ARG A 113 -7.86 6.51 -12.23
N ARG A 114 -8.92 6.81 -13.00
CA ARG A 114 -8.89 7.89 -14.00
C ARG A 114 -8.64 9.26 -13.38
N ASN A 115 -9.25 9.54 -12.23
CA ASN A 115 -9.04 10.81 -11.52
C ASN A 115 -7.60 10.95 -11.03
N ASN A 116 -7.07 9.90 -10.39
CA ASN A 116 -5.69 9.85 -9.91
C ASN A 116 -4.70 10.03 -11.08
N LYS A 117 -4.92 9.34 -12.21
CA LYS A 117 -4.12 9.48 -13.44
C LYS A 117 -4.10 10.93 -13.96
N SER A 118 -5.28 11.54 -14.09
CA SER A 118 -5.38 12.93 -14.59
C SER A 118 -4.66 13.93 -13.68
N PHE A 119 -4.68 13.70 -12.36
CA PHE A 119 -4.00 14.57 -11.40
C PHE A 119 -2.47 14.40 -11.46
N GLN A 120 -1.99 13.15 -11.52
CA GLN A 120 -0.55 12.85 -11.56
C GLN A 120 0.16 13.39 -12.81
N GLN A 121 -0.55 13.57 -13.92
CA GLN A 121 -0.03 14.24 -15.10
C GLN A 121 0.31 15.72 -14.86
N GLN A 122 -0.26 16.33 -13.83
CA GLN A 122 -0.07 17.73 -13.47
C GLN A 122 0.87 17.89 -12.27
N THR A 123 0.80 16.98 -11.31
CA THR A 123 1.59 17.03 -10.07
C THR A 123 1.81 15.64 -9.51
N SER A 124 3.04 15.32 -9.14
CA SER A 124 3.44 14.02 -8.58
C SER A 124 4.44 14.19 -7.44
N TRP A 125 4.68 13.12 -6.69
CA TRP A 125 5.78 13.09 -5.72
C TRP A 125 7.11 12.98 -6.45
N GLN A 126 7.91 14.04 -6.41
CA GLN A 126 9.22 14.07 -7.07
C GLN A 126 10.27 13.18 -6.38
N PHE A 127 10.12 12.93 -5.09
CA PHE A 127 11.11 12.23 -4.27
C PHE A 127 10.67 10.84 -3.81
N LEU A 128 9.53 10.34 -4.31
CA LEU A 128 9.00 9.04 -3.90
C LEU A 128 9.92 7.93 -4.42
N ASP A 129 10.63 7.29 -3.50
CA ASP A 129 11.67 6.29 -3.79
C ASP A 129 11.22 4.87 -3.47
N HIS A 130 10.22 4.72 -2.60
CA HIS A 130 9.74 3.45 -2.10
C HIS A 130 8.21 3.41 -2.01
N VAL A 131 7.61 2.43 -2.70
CA VAL A 131 6.19 2.09 -2.57
C VAL A 131 6.02 0.64 -2.16
N SER A 132 5.18 0.39 -1.17
CA SER A 132 4.78 -0.95 -0.70
C SER A 132 3.26 -1.00 -0.59
N ALA A 133 2.60 -1.84 -1.37
CA ALA A 133 1.14 -1.83 -1.50
C ALA A 133 0.60 -3.14 -2.09
N TYR A 134 -0.70 -3.40 -1.91
CA TYR A 134 -1.37 -4.47 -2.64
C TYR A 134 -1.66 -4.06 -4.09
N ILE A 135 -1.74 -5.02 -5.02
CA ILE A 135 -1.91 -4.73 -6.44
C ILE A 135 -3.17 -3.91 -6.74
N GLU A 136 -4.26 -4.14 -6.01
CA GLU A 136 -5.50 -3.39 -6.22
C GLU A 136 -5.36 -1.95 -5.74
N GLU A 137 -4.66 -1.73 -4.63
CA GLU A 137 -4.33 -0.39 -4.14
C GLU A 137 -3.47 0.31 -5.17
N LEU A 138 -2.43 -0.36 -5.67
CA LEU A 138 -1.57 0.18 -6.74
C LEU A 138 -2.34 0.51 -8.01
N TYR A 139 -3.24 -0.38 -8.44
CA TYR A 139 -4.10 -0.15 -9.59
C TYR A 139 -4.90 1.15 -9.45
N ILE A 140 -5.33 1.50 -8.24
CA ILE A 140 -5.99 2.77 -7.97
C ILE A 140 -4.97 3.92 -7.88
N LEU A 141 -3.86 3.72 -7.17
CA LEU A 141 -2.88 4.76 -6.86
C LEU A 141 -2.18 5.31 -8.09
N ALA A 142 -2.00 4.50 -9.11
CA ALA A 142 -1.86 4.98 -10.46
C ALA A 142 -1.86 3.79 -11.42
N ASP A 143 -1.84 4.15 -12.68
CA ASP A 143 -1.14 3.55 -13.82
C ASP A 143 0.30 3.00 -13.57
N LEU A 144 0.64 2.66 -12.33
CA LEU A 144 1.94 2.29 -11.80
C LEU A 144 2.44 0.96 -12.30
N LEU A 145 1.63 0.08 -12.92
CA LEU A 145 2.06 -1.31 -13.15
C LEU A 145 2.29 -1.74 -14.60
N LEU A 146 1.87 -0.99 -15.62
CA LEU A 146 2.17 -1.40 -17.01
C LEU A 146 2.42 -0.25 -17.99
N GLU A 147 1.67 0.85 -17.95
CA GLU A 147 1.80 1.91 -18.98
C GLU A 147 2.66 3.11 -18.53
N SER A 148 2.73 3.42 -17.22
CA SER A 148 3.46 4.60 -16.72
C SER A 148 4.75 4.30 -15.94
N LEU A 149 5.05 3.01 -15.69
CA LEU A 149 6.33 2.54 -15.11
C LEU A 149 7.57 3.27 -15.69
N PRO A 150 7.68 3.56 -17.00
CA PRO A 150 8.87 4.21 -17.56
C PRO A 150 9.14 5.63 -17.06
N SER A 151 8.13 6.31 -16.51
CA SER A 151 8.23 7.71 -16.07
C SER A 151 8.55 7.87 -14.58
N LEU A 152 8.54 6.78 -13.80
CA LEU A 152 8.74 6.83 -12.36
C LEU A 152 10.22 6.66 -12.02
N THR A 153 10.79 7.64 -11.32
CA THR A 153 12.12 7.54 -10.71
C THR A 153 12.03 6.84 -9.35
N MET A 154 11.75 5.55 -9.36
CA MET A 154 11.63 4.73 -8.15
C MET A 154 12.79 3.76 -8.04
N ASN A 155 13.36 3.61 -6.83
CA ASN A 155 14.47 2.69 -6.57
C ASN A 155 14.00 1.36 -5.97
N LYS A 156 12.88 1.37 -5.24
CA LYS A 156 12.36 0.21 -4.51
C LYS A 156 10.84 0.07 -4.67
N LEU A 157 10.39 -1.11 -5.09
CA LEU A 157 8.98 -1.46 -5.22
C LEU A 157 8.69 -2.78 -4.52
N GLU A 158 7.68 -2.80 -3.66
CA GLU A 158 7.19 -3.99 -2.99
C GLU A 158 5.70 -4.18 -3.30
N LEU A 159 5.34 -5.33 -3.86
CA LEU A 159 4.00 -5.64 -4.34
C LEU A 159 3.42 -6.83 -3.59
N GLY A 160 2.30 -6.63 -2.92
CA GLY A 160 1.44 -7.71 -2.46
C GLY A 160 0.42 -8.09 -3.54
N LEU A 161 0.45 -9.33 -3.98
CA LEU A 161 -0.42 -9.91 -5.01
C LEU A 161 -1.21 -11.04 -4.36
N GLY A 162 -2.32 -10.72 -3.73
CA GLY A 162 -3.03 -11.76 -3.01
C GLY A 162 -4.40 -11.36 -2.57
N ARG A 163 -5.26 -12.37 -2.53
CA ARG A 163 -6.57 -12.27 -1.92
C ARG A 163 -6.49 -12.89 -0.55
N GLU A 164 -6.61 -12.05 0.47
CA GLU A 164 -7.03 -12.52 1.79
C GLU A 164 -8.49 -12.97 1.61
N VAL A 165 -8.70 -14.28 1.72
CA VAL A 165 -10.06 -14.81 1.84
C VAL A 165 -10.53 -14.32 3.20
N PRO A 166 -11.68 -13.63 3.30
CA PRO A 166 -12.16 -13.18 4.60
C PRO A 166 -12.13 -14.38 5.54
N ARG A 167 -11.27 -14.33 6.57
CA ARG A 167 -11.34 -15.33 7.63
C ARG A 167 -12.76 -15.29 8.10
N TYR A 168 -13.43 -16.42 7.93
CA TYR A 168 -14.75 -16.72 8.42
C TYR A 168 -15.13 -15.77 9.56
N ILE A 169 -15.85 -14.69 9.27
CA ILE A 169 -16.50 -13.92 10.33
C ILE A 169 -17.54 -14.91 10.82
N PRO A 170 -17.45 -15.45 12.06
CA PRO A 170 -18.43 -16.40 12.54
C PRO A 170 -19.78 -15.73 12.42
N GLY A 171 -20.53 -16.09 11.38
CA GLY A 171 -21.86 -15.57 11.15
C GLY A 171 -22.66 -15.94 12.39
N PHE A 172 -23.42 -14.97 12.86
CA PHE A 172 -24.30 -14.96 14.03
C PHE A 172 -25.30 -16.13 14.15
N ASN A 173 -25.19 -17.21 13.36
CA ASN A 173 -26.08 -18.37 13.33
C ASN A 173 -25.40 -19.73 13.01
N GLY A 174 -24.07 -19.86 13.03
CA GLY A 174 -23.40 -21.17 13.01
C GLY A 174 -23.63 -22.06 11.78
N LYS A 175 -24.15 -21.53 10.66
CA LYS A 175 -24.28 -22.28 9.41
C LYS A 175 -23.00 -22.10 8.58
N GLU A 176 -22.32 -23.21 8.32
CA GLU A 176 -21.27 -23.28 7.30
C GLU A 176 -21.85 -22.77 5.97
N MET A 177 -21.31 -21.66 5.47
CA MET A 177 -21.56 -21.29 4.08
C MET A 177 -20.81 -22.27 3.18
N PRO A 178 -21.42 -22.73 2.07
CA PRO A 178 -20.72 -23.57 1.10
C PRO A 178 -19.44 -22.85 0.65
N ASN A 179 -18.37 -23.61 0.50
CA ASN A 179 -17.08 -23.10 0.04
C ASN A 179 -17.32 -22.35 -1.29
N PRO A 180 -17.17 -21.01 -1.33
CA PRO A 180 -17.49 -20.27 -2.53
C PRO A 180 -16.61 -20.78 -3.66
N GLU A 181 -17.20 -20.96 -4.85
CA GLU A 181 -16.42 -21.29 -6.05
C GLU A 181 -15.25 -20.30 -6.18
N PRO A 182 -14.05 -20.77 -6.59
CA PRO A 182 -12.89 -19.91 -6.74
C PRO A 182 -13.25 -18.76 -7.68
N LEU A 183 -13.06 -17.53 -7.21
CA LEU A 183 -13.35 -16.37 -8.03
C LEU A 183 -12.36 -16.33 -9.21
N PRO A 184 -12.71 -15.66 -10.32
CA PRO A 184 -11.81 -15.49 -11.47
C PRO A 184 -10.41 -14.96 -11.10
N MET A 185 -10.31 -14.17 -10.03
CA MET A 185 -9.04 -13.66 -9.50
C MET A 185 -8.17 -14.76 -8.87
N ASP A 186 -8.77 -15.78 -8.24
CA ASP A 186 -8.03 -16.89 -7.62
C ASP A 186 -7.37 -17.76 -8.70
N LEU A 187 -8.10 -18.00 -9.81
CA LEU A 187 -7.57 -18.67 -10.99
C LEU A 187 -6.45 -17.85 -11.65
N PHE A 188 -6.65 -16.54 -11.78
CA PHE A 188 -5.63 -15.64 -12.32
C PHE A 188 -4.34 -15.65 -11.48
N LEU A 189 -4.45 -15.55 -10.16
CA LEU A 189 -3.28 -15.55 -9.27
C LEU A 189 -2.54 -16.90 -9.30
N ARG A 190 -3.28 -18.01 -9.45
CA ARG A 190 -2.70 -19.36 -9.58
C ARG A 190 -1.88 -19.54 -10.86
N ASP A 191 -2.37 -18.98 -11.96
CA ASP A 191 -1.74 -19.10 -13.28
C ASP A 191 -0.76 -17.94 -13.59
N LEU A 192 -0.60 -17.00 -12.66
CA LEU A 192 0.26 -15.83 -12.83
C LEU A 192 1.74 -16.25 -12.85
N ASP A 193 2.40 -16.06 -13.99
CA ASP A 193 3.86 -16.14 -14.08
C ASP A 193 4.49 -14.92 -13.40
N ALA A 194 4.71 -15.04 -12.08
CA ALA A 194 5.31 -13.99 -11.26
C ALA A 194 6.71 -13.59 -11.72
N LYS A 195 7.46 -14.53 -12.31
CA LYS A 195 8.79 -14.24 -12.87
C LYS A 195 8.67 -13.37 -14.11
N ALA A 196 7.80 -13.73 -15.05
CA ALA A 196 7.55 -12.92 -16.24
C ALA A 196 7.03 -11.52 -15.86
N LEU A 197 6.17 -11.44 -14.84
CA LEU A 197 5.71 -10.16 -14.29
C LEU A 197 6.88 -9.35 -13.70
N ALA A 198 7.72 -9.95 -12.87
CA ALA A 198 8.89 -9.28 -12.29
C ALA A 198 9.84 -8.73 -13.36
N CYS A 199 10.16 -9.54 -14.38
CA CYS A 199 10.97 -9.13 -15.51
C CYS A 199 10.34 -7.95 -16.24
N ARG A 200 9.03 -8.01 -16.53
CA ARG A 200 8.32 -6.92 -17.20
C ARG A 200 8.40 -5.62 -16.40
N ILE A 201 8.13 -5.67 -15.10
CA ILE A 201 8.19 -4.48 -14.22
C ILE A 201 9.60 -3.88 -14.22
N MET A 202 10.63 -4.70 -14.01
CA MET A 202 12.03 -4.25 -13.92
C MET A 202 12.59 -3.77 -15.27
N SER A 203 12.05 -4.24 -16.40
CA SER A 203 12.37 -3.70 -17.73
C SER A 203 11.65 -2.38 -18.01
N SER A 204 10.44 -2.22 -17.48
CA SER A 204 9.63 -1.01 -17.67
C SER A 204 10.01 0.13 -16.73
N VAL A 205 10.72 -0.11 -15.61
CA VAL A 205 11.25 0.95 -14.72
C VAL A 205 12.78 0.86 -14.66
N PRO A 206 13.50 1.57 -15.55
CA PRO A 206 14.96 1.49 -15.58
C PRO A 206 15.64 1.92 -14.27
N SER A 207 15.01 2.78 -13.47
CA SER A 207 15.55 3.22 -12.19
C SER A 207 15.36 2.21 -11.05
N LEU A 208 14.54 1.17 -11.24
CA LEU A 208 14.16 0.24 -10.18
C LEU A 208 15.32 -0.71 -9.88
N LYS A 209 15.84 -0.62 -8.65
CA LYS A 209 16.97 -1.42 -8.15
C LYS A 209 16.51 -2.63 -7.34
N TYR A 210 15.31 -2.54 -6.79
CA TYR A 210 14.74 -3.57 -5.93
C TYR A 210 13.26 -3.78 -6.26
N LEU A 211 12.90 -5.03 -6.51
CA LEU A 211 11.52 -5.46 -6.64
C LEU A 211 11.25 -6.63 -5.69
N HIS A 212 10.19 -6.54 -4.90
CA HIS A 212 9.64 -7.66 -4.14
C HIS A 212 8.21 -7.91 -4.59
N LEU A 213 7.89 -9.15 -4.96
CA LEU A 213 6.53 -9.60 -5.23
C LEU A 213 6.17 -10.67 -4.20
N GLU A 214 5.05 -10.49 -3.52
CA GLU A 214 4.53 -11.43 -2.55
C GLU A 214 3.19 -11.98 -3.07
N LEU A 215 3.13 -13.26 -3.44
CA LEU A 215 1.91 -13.90 -3.91
C LEU A 215 1.20 -14.62 -2.74
N PHE A 216 -0.04 -14.25 -2.44
CA PHE A 216 -0.84 -14.91 -1.40
C PHE A 216 -2.09 -15.56 -1.96
N HIS A 217 -2.38 -16.77 -1.48
CA HIS A 217 -3.64 -17.45 -1.75
C HIS A 217 -4.03 -18.26 -0.49
N ASN A 218 -5.12 -17.85 0.18
CA ASN A 218 -5.65 -18.41 1.43
C ASN A 218 -4.74 -18.24 2.67
N ASP A 219 -4.56 -17.00 3.14
CA ASP A 219 -3.84 -16.60 4.37
C ASP A 219 -2.38 -17.07 4.51
N GLN A 220 -1.88 -17.83 3.56
CA GLN A 220 -0.50 -18.26 3.44
C GLN A 220 0.06 -17.69 2.14
N ALA A 221 1.23 -17.07 2.26
CA ALA A 221 2.01 -16.67 1.10
C ALA A 221 2.58 -17.93 0.45
N ASN A 222 2.07 -18.27 -0.73
CA ASN A 222 2.47 -19.49 -1.44
C ASN A 222 3.77 -19.29 -2.22
N SER A 223 4.14 -18.05 -2.53
CA SER A 223 5.45 -17.75 -3.12
C SER A 223 5.86 -16.31 -2.93
N TYR A 224 7.17 -16.10 -2.86
CA TYR A 224 7.85 -14.83 -2.73
C TYR A 224 8.86 -14.70 -3.85
N TRP A 225 8.94 -13.53 -4.46
CA TRP A 225 9.93 -13.24 -5.49
C TRP A 225 10.63 -11.95 -5.14
N ARG A 226 11.97 -11.94 -5.24
CA ARG A 226 12.80 -10.78 -4.98
C ARG A 226 13.79 -10.64 -6.11
N MET A 227 13.84 -9.46 -6.73
CA MET A 227 14.86 -9.09 -7.69
C MET A 227 15.66 -7.92 -7.15
N GLU A 228 16.99 -8.02 -7.17
CA GLU A 228 17.91 -6.99 -6.70
C GLU A 228 18.99 -6.74 -7.73
N GLU A 229 19.35 -5.48 -7.92
CA GLU A 229 20.55 -5.08 -8.64
C GLU A 229 21.77 -5.16 -7.70
N GLU A 230 22.78 -5.96 -8.06
CA GLU A 230 24.05 -6.10 -7.33
C GLU A 230 25.22 -5.92 -8.31
N GLY A 231 25.84 -4.73 -8.29
CA GLY A 231 26.83 -4.33 -9.29
C GLY A 231 26.20 -4.15 -10.68
N ASP A 232 26.81 -4.74 -11.71
CA ASP A 232 26.27 -4.75 -13.09
C ASP A 232 25.27 -5.90 -13.35
N HIS A 233 24.93 -6.68 -12.32
CA HIS A 233 24.13 -7.89 -12.45
C HIS A 233 22.79 -7.77 -11.71
N ARG A 234 21.74 -8.38 -12.27
CA ARG A 234 20.43 -8.51 -11.63
C ARG A 234 20.26 -9.92 -11.09
N ILE A 235 20.03 -10.05 -9.78
CA ILE A 235 19.85 -11.32 -9.11
C ILE A 235 18.36 -11.54 -8.87
N ILE A 236 17.85 -12.70 -9.29
CA ILE A 236 16.49 -13.14 -8.98
C ILE A 236 16.57 -14.20 -7.88
N LYS A 237 15.86 -13.93 -6.79
CA LYS A 237 15.65 -14.86 -5.68
C LYS A 237 14.19 -15.25 -5.69
N GLU A 238 13.90 -16.50 -5.99
CA GLU A 238 12.59 -17.10 -5.76
C GLU A 238 12.63 -17.69 -4.34
N LEU A 239 11.77 -17.21 -3.46
CA LEU A 239 11.56 -17.79 -2.14
C LEU A 239 10.24 -18.57 -2.18
N ARG A 240 10.31 -19.88 -1.98
CA ARG A 240 9.10 -20.69 -1.75
C ARG A 240 9.02 -20.99 -0.27
N VAL A 241 7.83 -20.83 0.31
CA VAL A 241 7.56 -21.40 1.63
C VAL A 241 7.17 -22.84 1.40
N ASP A 242 7.93 -23.77 1.98
CA ASP A 242 7.53 -25.17 1.98
C ASP A 242 6.38 -25.35 2.97
N CYS A 243 5.18 -25.61 2.45
CA CYS A 243 3.96 -25.74 3.24
C CYS A 243 4.00 -26.93 4.22
N GLU A 244 4.87 -27.92 4.00
CA GLU A 244 4.98 -29.09 4.88
C GLU A 244 5.91 -28.85 6.09
N LEU A 245 6.89 -27.96 5.95
CA LEU A 245 7.93 -27.72 6.95
C LEU A 245 7.81 -26.35 7.64
N GLY A 246 7.07 -25.40 7.06
CA GLY A 246 7.00 -24.02 7.56
C GLY A 246 8.33 -23.26 7.40
N GLU A 247 9.27 -23.80 6.65
CA GLU A 247 10.59 -23.23 6.41
C GLU A 247 10.63 -22.44 5.09
N LYS A 248 11.34 -21.31 5.09
CA LYS A 248 11.57 -20.48 3.89
C LYS A 248 12.71 -21.08 3.08
N VAL A 249 12.43 -21.62 1.89
CA VAL A 249 13.45 -22.11 0.97
C VAL A 249 13.80 -21.01 -0.02
N ILE A 250 15.08 -20.60 -0.04
CA ILE A 250 15.59 -19.56 -0.95
C ILE A 250 16.24 -20.23 -2.17
N PHE A 251 15.63 -20.08 -3.34
CA PHE A 251 16.24 -20.41 -4.62
C PHE A 251 16.90 -19.15 -5.19
N LYS A 252 18.23 -19.07 -5.11
CA LYS A 252 19.03 -18.00 -5.75
C LYS A 252 19.36 -18.45 -7.18
N LYS A 253 19.02 -17.63 -8.18
CA LYS A 253 19.54 -17.79 -9.54
C LYS A 253 20.23 -16.50 -9.97
N GLU A 254 21.54 -16.57 -10.10
CA GLU A 254 22.37 -15.50 -10.66
C GLU A 254 22.21 -15.50 -12.19
N PHE A 255 22.09 -14.32 -12.78
CA PHE A 255 22.06 -14.12 -14.23
C PHE A 255 23.25 -13.26 -14.64
N GLU A 256 24.04 -13.76 -15.57
CA GLU A 256 24.89 -12.93 -16.42
C GLU A 256 24.03 -12.40 -17.57
N HIS A 257 24.08 -11.09 -17.81
CA HIS A 257 23.30 -10.42 -18.86
C HIS A 257 23.71 -10.98 -20.24
N PRO A 258 22.78 -11.43 -21.12
CA PRO A 258 23.12 -11.87 -22.48
C PRO A 258 23.27 -10.70 -23.48
N PHE A 259 23.42 -9.46 -23.02
CA PHE A 259 23.58 -8.28 -23.87
C PHE A 259 24.67 -7.37 -23.30
N SER A 260 25.92 -7.80 -23.48
CA SER A 260 27.12 -6.95 -23.53
C SER A 260 27.38 -6.52 -24.96
#